data_AF-A0A3E5ESZ0-F1
#
_entry.id   AF-A0A3E5ESZ0-F1
#
_cell.length_a   1.000
_cell.length_b   1.000
_cell.length_c   1.000
_cell.angle_alpha   90.00
_cell.angle_beta   90.00
_cell.angle_gamma   90.00
#
_symmetry.space_group_name_H-M   'P 1'
#
loop_
_entity.id
_entity.type
_entity.pdbx_description
1 polymer ?
#
loop_
_entity_poly.entity_id
_entity_poly.type
_entity_poly.pdbx_seq_one_letter_code
_entity_poly.pdbx_strand_id
1 'polypeptide(L)'
;MRFAYLKYRLKKLGCYLLIIILLPYIITVFLSGPGAYGASRVDETMVNVKADGEKSGSDGGKQEDSNAENVDKIQMPLSEYCIGIMAREIPAVYEEEALKTQAVLVRTQVCLALGAGADTILEERYWTKKDMQDSWGADQYSKYYKRLEHAWEETNGQVLTYENALAKTPFCRLSNGSTRDGREALGSEDYPYLKIVDCPLDIESKEQIQTITIDDMDAEVTGVDTAGYVLSVRVGNDTVSGEEFRTNYHLASSCFSFQKYDGKLRITTRGIGHGLGLSQYTANQMAKEGKSMEEILTHFFEGTELKEGVEIVQVEGGAGE
;
A
#
# COMPACT_ATOMS: atom_id res chain seq x y z
N MET A 1 46.71 -56.66 -20.01
CA MET A 1 46.77 -55.38 -19.26
C MET A 1 46.75 -54.12 -20.12
N ARG A 2 47.44 -54.04 -21.28
CA ARG A 2 47.48 -52.80 -22.12
C ARG A 2 46.13 -52.36 -22.72
N PHE A 3 45.23 -53.29 -23.07
CA PHE A 3 43.92 -52.95 -23.67
C PHE A 3 42.92 -52.31 -22.70
N ALA A 4 42.92 -52.71 -21.43
CA ALA A 4 42.04 -52.15 -20.40
C ALA A 4 42.44 -50.69 -20.05
N TYR A 5 43.75 -50.42 -20.01
CA TYR A 5 44.30 -49.09 -19.76
C TYR A 5 43.96 -48.10 -20.89
N LEU A 6 44.02 -48.56 -22.15
CA LEU A 6 43.69 -47.75 -23.31
C LEU A 6 42.20 -47.40 -23.36
N LYS A 7 41.31 -48.37 -23.07
CA LYS A 7 39.86 -48.13 -22.93
C LYS A 7 39.52 -47.13 -21.82
N TYR A 8 40.22 -47.18 -20.69
CA TYR A 8 40.03 -46.23 -19.59
C TYR A 8 40.41 -44.80 -20.00
N ARG A 9 41.56 -44.63 -20.68
CA ARG A 9 41.97 -43.31 -21.18
C ARG A 9 41.01 -42.76 -22.25
N LEU A 10 40.51 -43.60 -23.15
CA LEU A 10 39.51 -43.19 -24.15
C LEU A 10 38.19 -42.75 -23.49
N LYS A 11 37.71 -43.46 -22.46
CA LYS A 11 36.52 -43.04 -21.70
C LYS A 11 36.75 -41.72 -20.97
N LYS A 12 37.92 -41.53 -20.35
CA LYS A 12 38.27 -40.28 -19.65
C LYS A 12 38.37 -39.10 -20.63
N LEU A 13 38.97 -39.32 -21.81
CA LEU A 13 39.02 -38.32 -22.88
C LEU A 13 37.62 -37.96 -23.37
N GLY A 14 36.75 -38.95 -23.53
CA GLY A 14 35.34 -38.75 -23.88
C GLY A 14 34.61 -37.90 -22.85
N CYS A 15 34.79 -38.15 -21.55
CA CYS A 15 34.21 -37.33 -20.49
C CYS A 15 34.70 -35.87 -20.53
N TYR A 16 36.00 -35.64 -20.75
CA TYR A 16 36.54 -34.28 -20.85
C TYR A 16 35.99 -33.54 -22.07
N LEU A 17 35.87 -34.21 -23.22
CA LEU A 17 35.26 -33.65 -24.41
C LEU A 17 33.77 -33.29 -24.19
N LEU A 18 33.03 -34.15 -23.49
CA LEU A 18 31.63 -33.92 -23.13
C LEU A 18 31.47 -32.70 -22.22
N ILE A 19 32.35 -32.56 -21.21
CA ILE A 19 32.36 -31.38 -20.33
C ILE A 19 32.71 -30.13 -21.13
N ILE A 20 33.75 -30.15 -21.97
CA ILE A 20 34.16 -28.97 -22.77
C ILE A 20 33.07 -28.54 -23.75
N ILE A 21 32.29 -29.46 -24.30
CA ILE A 21 31.17 -29.13 -25.21
C ILE A 21 29.95 -28.61 -24.44
N LEU A 22 29.66 -29.17 -23.26
CA LEU A 22 28.48 -28.79 -22.47
C LEU A 22 28.70 -27.55 -21.59
N LEU A 23 29.92 -27.31 -21.11
CA LEU A 23 30.21 -26.20 -20.18
C LEU A 23 29.89 -24.82 -20.77
N PRO A 24 30.22 -24.50 -22.04
CA PRO A 24 29.81 -23.24 -22.66
C PRO A 24 28.29 -23.14 -22.76
N TYR A 25 27.61 -24.24 -23.07
CA TYR A 25 26.15 -24.28 -23.18
C TYR A 25 25.46 -24.08 -21.83
N ILE A 26 25.97 -24.73 -20.78
CA ILE A 26 25.53 -24.53 -19.39
C ILE A 26 25.76 -23.06 -18.99
N ILE A 27 26.95 -22.51 -19.26
CA ILE A 27 27.27 -21.12 -18.98
C ILE A 27 26.37 -20.15 -19.74
N THR A 28 26.07 -20.41 -21.03
CA THR A 28 25.12 -19.58 -21.81
C THR A 28 23.68 -19.74 -21.36
N VAL A 29 23.26 -20.90 -20.84
CA VAL A 29 21.92 -21.06 -20.25
C VAL A 29 21.83 -20.32 -18.91
N PHE A 30 22.91 -20.27 -18.12
CA PHE A 30 22.96 -19.49 -16.88
C PHE A 30 23.12 -17.97 -17.10
N LEU A 31 23.80 -17.55 -18.17
CA LEU A 31 24.01 -16.13 -18.50
C LEU A 31 22.98 -15.56 -19.48
N SER A 32 22.27 -16.41 -20.24
CA SER A 32 21.42 -16.00 -21.37
C SER A 32 20.19 -16.89 -21.57
N GLY A 33 19.93 -17.85 -20.69
CA GLY A 33 18.56 -18.38 -20.57
C GLY A 33 17.64 -17.22 -20.18
N PRO A 34 16.34 -17.26 -20.55
CA PRO A 34 15.38 -16.34 -19.92
C PRO A 34 15.63 -16.51 -18.44
N GLY A 35 16.08 -15.43 -17.80
CA GLY A 35 16.56 -15.53 -16.44
C GLY A 35 15.52 -16.33 -15.69
N ALA A 36 15.95 -17.39 -15.03
CA ALA A 36 15.29 -17.75 -13.79
C ALA A 36 15.53 -16.57 -12.84
N TYR A 37 14.97 -15.39 -13.16
CA TYR A 37 14.24 -14.56 -12.24
C TYR A 37 13.19 -15.50 -11.68
N GLY A 38 13.64 -16.40 -10.80
CA GLY A 38 12.75 -17.17 -9.97
C GLY A 38 11.82 -16.15 -9.37
N ALA A 39 10.52 -16.45 -9.41
CA ALA A 39 9.53 -15.82 -8.57
C ALA A 39 10.22 -15.43 -7.27
N SER A 40 10.53 -14.13 -7.14
CA SER A 40 11.30 -13.67 -6.01
C SER A 40 10.53 -14.16 -4.79
N ARG A 41 11.25 -14.74 -3.82
CA ARG A 41 10.74 -15.41 -2.62
C ARG A 41 9.98 -14.49 -1.67
N VAL A 42 9.31 -13.47 -2.19
CA VAL A 42 8.46 -12.51 -1.47
C VAL A 42 7.37 -13.25 -0.70
N ASP A 43 6.85 -14.36 -1.21
CA ASP A 43 5.91 -15.25 -0.49
C ASP A 43 6.53 -15.99 0.71
N GLU A 44 7.86 -16.14 0.76
CA GLU A 44 8.57 -16.74 1.91
C GLU A 44 9.02 -15.68 2.92
N THR A 45 8.99 -14.39 2.56
CA THR A 45 9.39 -13.30 3.47
C THR A 45 8.39 -13.19 4.60
N MET A 46 8.84 -13.48 5.82
CA MET A 46 8.05 -13.36 7.03
C MET A 46 8.25 -11.99 7.68
N VAL A 47 7.16 -11.31 8.02
CA VAL A 47 7.19 -9.97 8.65
C VAL A 47 6.53 -10.00 10.03
N ASN A 48 6.97 -9.12 10.91
CA ASN A 48 6.33 -8.88 12.20
C ASN A 48 5.23 -7.83 12.01
N VAL A 49 4.00 -8.17 12.38
CA VAL A 49 2.85 -7.27 12.29
C VAL A 49 2.19 -7.11 13.65
N LYS A 50 1.58 -5.96 13.90
CA LYS A 50 0.79 -5.72 15.11
C LYS A 50 -0.42 -6.66 15.15
N ALA A 51 -0.66 -7.31 16.28
CA ALA A 51 -1.73 -8.29 16.47
C ALA A 51 -3.11 -7.63 16.65
N ASP A 52 -3.53 -6.77 15.72
CA ASP A 52 -4.83 -6.08 15.73
C ASP A 52 -5.53 -6.16 14.37
N GLY A 53 -5.52 -7.34 13.72
CA GLY A 53 -6.56 -7.64 12.73
C GLY A 53 -7.90 -7.49 13.44
N GLU A 54 -8.69 -6.47 13.06
CA GLU A 54 -9.87 -6.01 13.81
C GLU A 54 -10.68 -7.20 14.35
N LYS A 55 -10.68 -7.40 15.67
CA LYS A 55 -11.60 -8.33 16.33
C LYS A 55 -13.02 -7.84 16.10
N SER A 56 -13.65 -8.30 15.03
CA SER A 56 -15.07 -8.05 14.79
C SER A 56 -15.88 -8.96 15.73
N GLY A 57 -16.40 -8.38 16.82
CA GLY A 57 -17.42 -9.02 17.65
C GLY A 57 -17.39 -8.66 19.15
N SER A 58 -18.21 -7.67 19.52
CA SER A 58 -19.00 -7.60 20.77
C SER A 58 -18.30 -7.67 22.15
N ASP A 59 -18.42 -6.52 22.84
CA ASP A 59 -18.68 -6.35 24.28
C ASP A 59 -17.49 -6.10 25.24
N GLY A 60 -17.71 -5.13 26.12
CA GLY A 60 -17.04 -4.97 27.40
C GLY A 60 -15.69 -4.25 27.37
N GLY A 61 -15.72 -2.93 27.60
CA GLY A 61 -14.52 -2.11 27.73
C GLY A 61 -13.54 -2.53 28.84
N LYS A 62 -12.31 -2.05 28.70
CA LYS A 62 -11.38 -1.80 29.82
C LYS A 62 -10.30 -0.80 29.40
N GLN A 63 -10.45 0.38 29.98
CA GLN A 63 -9.45 1.31 30.51
C GLN A 63 -7.97 1.02 30.22
N GLU A 64 -7.35 2.01 29.58
CA GLU A 64 -5.91 2.20 29.40
C GLU A 64 -5.21 2.32 30.76
N ASP A 65 -4.16 1.52 30.97
CA ASP A 65 -3.19 1.71 32.03
C ASP A 65 -1.81 1.85 31.37
N SER A 66 -1.18 3.00 31.62
CA SER A 66 0.13 3.37 31.12
C SER A 66 1.23 2.47 31.71
N ASN A 67 1.75 1.54 30.92
CA ASN A 67 3.07 0.94 31.10
C ASN A 67 3.49 0.27 29.78
N ALA A 68 4.62 0.73 29.22
CA ALA A 68 5.30 0.22 28.01
C ALA A 68 4.69 -1.07 27.43
N GLU A 69 3.74 -0.90 26.51
CA GLU A 69 2.89 -1.98 26.02
C GLU A 69 3.76 -3.03 25.32
N ASN A 70 3.65 -4.25 25.83
CA ASN A 70 4.09 -5.45 25.14
C ASN A 70 3.18 -5.57 23.90
N VAL A 71 3.56 -4.92 22.79
CA VAL A 71 2.78 -4.99 21.55
C VAL A 71 2.76 -6.44 21.12
N ASP A 72 1.60 -7.09 21.23
CA ASP A 72 1.41 -8.43 20.70
C ASP A 72 1.76 -8.40 19.21
N LYS A 73 2.77 -9.16 18.82
CA LYS A 73 3.24 -9.26 17.44
C LYS A 73 2.97 -10.65 16.88
N ILE A 74 2.52 -10.69 15.63
CA ILE A 74 2.31 -11.93 14.88
C ILE A 74 3.30 -11.95 13.73
N GLN A 75 3.85 -13.13 13.43
CA GLN A 75 4.68 -13.33 12.26
C GLN A 75 3.83 -13.95 11.15
N MET A 76 3.86 -13.35 9.95
CA MET A 76 3.12 -13.87 8.79
C MET A 76 3.83 -13.58 7.47
N PRO A 77 3.46 -14.29 6.39
CA PRO A 77 3.97 -13.99 5.05
C PRO A 77 3.65 -12.55 4.63
N LEU A 78 4.62 -11.87 4.03
CA LEU A 78 4.47 -10.50 3.53
C LEU A 78 3.32 -10.39 2.53
N SER A 79 3.14 -11.39 1.66
CA SER A 79 2.02 -11.42 0.72
C SER A 79 0.67 -11.51 1.41
N GLU A 80 0.53 -12.34 2.45
CA GLU A 80 -0.71 -12.44 3.23
C GLU A 80 -1.04 -11.10 3.92
N TYR A 81 -0.03 -10.43 4.48
CA TYR A 81 -0.19 -9.12 5.08
C TYR A 81 -0.63 -8.05 4.05
N CYS A 82 0.08 -7.95 2.93
CA CYS A 82 -0.21 -6.96 1.90
C CYS A 82 -1.56 -7.20 1.20
N ILE A 83 -1.93 -8.45 0.91
CA ILE A 83 -3.26 -8.80 0.39
C ILE A 83 -4.33 -8.45 1.46
N GLY A 84 -4.02 -8.64 2.75
CA GLY A 84 -4.84 -8.20 3.87
C GLY A 84 -5.10 -6.69 3.89
N ILE A 85 -4.07 -5.88 3.65
CA ILE A 85 -4.19 -4.42 3.51
C ILE A 85 -5.06 -4.09 2.29
N MET A 86 -4.75 -4.68 1.12
CA MET A 86 -5.52 -4.44 -0.11
C MET A 86 -7.00 -4.78 0.08
N ALA A 87 -7.32 -5.92 0.68
CA ALA A 87 -8.69 -6.38 0.91
C ALA A 87 -9.52 -5.40 1.73
N ARG A 88 -8.89 -4.74 2.70
CA ARG A 88 -9.50 -3.71 3.54
C ARG A 88 -9.68 -2.38 2.80
N GLU A 89 -8.67 -2.01 2.01
CA GLU A 89 -8.56 -0.66 1.45
C GLU A 89 -9.34 -0.49 0.14
N ILE A 90 -9.18 -1.41 -0.82
CA ILE A 90 -9.73 -1.29 -2.18
C ILE A 90 -10.87 -2.30 -2.42
N PRO A 91 -12.00 -1.90 -3.01
CA PRO A 91 -13.04 -2.86 -3.39
C PRO A 91 -12.52 -3.87 -4.43
N ALA A 92 -12.53 -5.15 -4.10
CA ALA A 92 -12.02 -6.23 -4.97
C ALA A 92 -12.77 -6.38 -6.33
N VAL A 93 -13.88 -5.67 -6.50
CA VAL A 93 -14.63 -5.59 -7.77
C VAL A 93 -14.04 -4.57 -8.74
N TYR A 94 -13.11 -3.71 -8.31
CA TYR A 94 -12.44 -2.73 -9.16
C TYR A 94 -11.63 -3.40 -10.25
N GLU A 95 -11.41 -2.66 -11.33
CA GLU A 95 -10.71 -3.14 -12.52
C GLU A 95 -9.28 -3.59 -12.20
N GLU A 96 -8.79 -4.55 -12.99
CA GLU A 96 -7.51 -5.22 -12.73
C GLU A 96 -6.34 -4.24 -12.62
N GLU A 97 -6.24 -3.26 -13.52
CA GLU A 97 -5.18 -2.25 -13.51
C GLU A 97 -5.22 -1.36 -12.26
N ALA A 98 -6.41 -1.10 -11.69
CA ALA A 98 -6.55 -0.39 -10.42
C ALA A 98 -6.11 -1.26 -9.23
N LEU A 99 -6.40 -2.57 -9.27
CA LEU A 99 -5.93 -3.52 -8.25
C LEU A 99 -4.41 -3.68 -8.29
N LYS A 100 -3.82 -3.77 -9.49
CA LYS A 100 -2.35 -3.81 -9.70
C LYS A 100 -1.69 -2.54 -9.18
N THR A 101 -2.27 -1.38 -9.51
CA THR A 101 -1.82 -0.09 -8.97
C THR A 101 -1.80 -0.12 -7.44
N GLN A 102 -2.90 -0.54 -6.81
CA GLN A 102 -2.97 -0.65 -5.36
C GLN A 102 -1.90 -1.60 -4.79
N ALA A 103 -1.65 -2.74 -5.45
CA ALA A 103 -0.63 -3.69 -5.02
C ALA A 103 0.77 -3.06 -4.99
N VAL A 104 1.15 -2.32 -6.03
CA VAL A 104 2.43 -1.59 -6.09
C VAL A 104 2.52 -0.53 -4.98
N LEU A 105 1.46 0.26 -4.76
CA LEU A 105 1.47 1.29 -3.72
C LEU A 105 1.63 0.67 -2.33
N VAL A 106 0.86 -0.38 -2.01
CA VAL A 106 0.94 -1.11 -0.73
C VAL A 106 2.33 -1.72 -0.54
N ARG A 107 2.86 -2.40 -1.56
CA ARG A 107 4.21 -3.00 -1.51
C ARG A 107 5.26 -1.94 -1.21
N THR A 108 5.18 -0.79 -1.89
CA THR A 108 6.12 0.32 -1.71
C THR A 108 6.07 0.87 -0.28
N GLN A 109 4.88 1.09 0.28
CA GLN A 109 4.73 1.56 1.66
C GLN A 109 5.26 0.55 2.69
N VAL A 110 4.98 -0.73 2.50
CA VAL A 110 5.47 -1.77 3.41
C VAL A 110 6.99 -1.89 3.31
N CYS A 111 7.57 -1.80 2.12
CA CYS A 111 9.04 -1.77 1.96
C CYS A 111 9.66 -0.53 2.62
N LEU A 112 9.01 0.64 2.53
CA LEU A 112 9.44 1.84 3.24
C LEU A 112 9.46 1.65 4.76
N ALA A 113 8.41 1.05 5.32
CA ALA A 113 8.34 0.77 6.75
C ALA A 113 9.42 -0.23 7.20
N LEU A 114 9.65 -1.30 6.42
CA LEU A 114 10.72 -2.27 6.70
C LEU A 114 12.12 -1.68 6.60
N GLY A 115 12.33 -0.67 5.74
CA GLY A 115 13.59 0.07 5.65
C GLY A 115 14.00 0.78 6.95
N ALA A 116 13.07 0.97 7.90
CA ALA A 116 13.37 1.52 9.22
C ALA A 116 14.12 0.55 10.15
N GLY A 117 14.20 -0.75 9.82
CA GLY A 117 14.94 -1.75 10.59
C GLY A 117 14.42 -3.18 10.45
N ALA A 118 15.29 -4.17 10.66
CA ALA A 118 14.94 -5.59 10.55
C ALA A 118 13.91 -6.08 11.59
N ASP A 119 13.82 -5.39 12.74
CA ASP A 119 12.87 -5.70 13.83
C ASP A 119 11.59 -4.85 13.78
N THR A 120 11.37 -4.08 12.71
CA THR A 120 10.18 -3.24 12.57
C THR A 120 8.89 -4.07 12.70
N ILE A 121 7.98 -3.58 13.54
CA ILE A 121 6.61 -4.09 13.63
C ILE A 121 5.76 -3.24 12.69
N LEU A 122 5.13 -3.88 11.70
CA LEU A 122 4.25 -3.21 10.77
C LEU A 122 2.89 -2.95 11.44
N GLU A 123 2.48 -1.68 11.44
CA GLU A 123 1.28 -1.22 12.17
C GLU A 123 0.06 -1.00 11.26
N GLU A 124 0.24 -1.07 9.94
CA GLU A 124 -0.86 -0.85 9.00
C GLU A 124 -1.96 -1.90 9.22
N ARG A 125 -3.21 -1.44 9.23
CA ARG A 125 -4.35 -2.31 9.49
C ARG A 125 -4.60 -3.21 8.29
N TYR A 126 -4.90 -4.47 8.58
CA TYR A 126 -5.13 -5.48 7.57
C TYR A 126 -6.31 -6.36 7.95
N TRP A 127 -6.94 -6.98 6.95
CA TRP A 127 -7.92 -8.03 7.15
C TRP A 127 -7.25 -9.40 7.10
N THR A 128 -7.59 -10.26 8.07
CA THR A 128 -7.31 -11.69 7.99
C THR A 128 -8.23 -12.36 6.98
N LYS A 129 -7.93 -13.60 6.58
CA LYS A 129 -8.83 -14.41 5.74
C LYS A 129 -10.22 -14.55 6.35
N LYS A 130 -10.32 -14.58 7.70
CA LYS A 130 -11.60 -14.59 8.40
C LYS A 130 -12.36 -13.28 8.22
N ASP A 131 -11.70 -12.13 8.39
CA ASP A 131 -12.33 -10.81 8.21
C ASP A 131 -12.84 -10.61 6.78
N MET A 132 -12.08 -11.11 5.80
CA MET A 132 -12.48 -11.14 4.39
C MET A 132 -13.72 -12.02 4.17
N GLN A 133 -13.78 -13.21 4.77
CA GLN A 133 -14.95 -14.09 4.68
C GLN A 133 -16.19 -13.48 5.32
N ASP A 134 -16.02 -12.88 6.50
CA ASP A 134 -17.09 -12.23 7.25
C ASP A 134 -17.61 -10.98 6.50
N SER A 135 -16.71 -10.21 5.87
CA SER A 135 -17.06 -8.97 5.14
C SER A 135 -17.63 -9.20 3.74
N TRP A 136 -17.07 -10.13 2.96
CA TRP A 136 -17.51 -10.39 1.58
C TRP A 136 -18.57 -11.47 1.45
N GLY A 137 -18.73 -12.30 2.50
CA GLY A 137 -19.54 -13.50 2.48
C GLY A 137 -18.83 -14.67 1.77
N ALA A 138 -19.18 -15.88 2.20
CA ALA A 138 -18.54 -17.13 1.74
C ALA A 138 -18.59 -17.31 0.21
N ASP A 139 -19.67 -16.85 -0.44
CA ASP A 139 -19.88 -17.02 -1.89
C ASP A 139 -18.93 -16.16 -2.72
N GLN A 140 -18.59 -14.96 -2.27
CA GLN A 140 -17.72 -14.04 -3.01
C GLN A 140 -16.26 -14.12 -2.57
N TYR A 141 -15.99 -14.59 -1.34
CA TYR A 141 -14.65 -14.64 -0.77
C TYR A 141 -13.60 -15.21 -1.73
N SER A 142 -13.85 -16.42 -2.26
CA SER A 142 -12.89 -17.10 -3.15
C SER A 142 -12.61 -16.30 -4.42
N LYS A 143 -13.64 -15.65 -4.99
CA LYS A 143 -13.51 -14.84 -6.20
C LYS A 143 -12.72 -13.55 -5.93
N TYR A 144 -13.05 -12.83 -4.86
CA TYR A 144 -12.42 -11.56 -4.54
C TYR A 144 -10.98 -11.74 -4.08
N TYR A 145 -10.72 -12.73 -3.21
CA TYR A 145 -9.38 -13.08 -2.79
C TYR A 145 -8.47 -13.37 -4.00
N LYS A 146 -8.93 -14.23 -4.94
CA LYS A 146 -8.16 -14.55 -6.16
C LYS A 146 -7.86 -13.35 -7.05
N ARG A 147 -8.75 -12.34 -7.09
CA ARG A 147 -8.48 -11.10 -7.86
C ARG A 147 -7.36 -10.29 -7.24
N LEU A 148 -7.35 -10.18 -5.91
CA LEU A 148 -6.29 -9.46 -5.20
C LEU A 148 -4.96 -10.22 -5.25
N GLU A 149 -5.01 -11.54 -5.07
CA GLU A 149 -3.86 -12.45 -5.20
C GLU A 149 -3.25 -12.34 -6.60
N HIS A 150 -4.07 -12.41 -7.66
CA HIS A 150 -3.60 -12.24 -9.03
C HIS A 150 -2.96 -10.86 -9.28
N ALA A 151 -3.56 -9.77 -8.79
CA ALA A 151 -2.97 -8.44 -8.92
C ALA A 151 -1.64 -8.29 -8.15
N TRP A 152 -1.52 -8.97 -7.01
CA TRP A 152 -0.28 -9.03 -6.23
C TRP A 152 0.81 -9.80 -6.97
N GLU A 153 0.48 -10.96 -7.54
CA GLU A 153 1.39 -11.82 -8.31
C GLU A 153 1.88 -11.16 -9.60
N GLU A 154 0.98 -10.55 -10.38
CA GLU A 154 1.31 -9.86 -11.64
C GLU A 154 2.22 -8.63 -11.43
N THR A 155 2.25 -8.08 -10.22
CA THR A 155 3.11 -6.95 -9.85
C THR A 155 4.29 -7.37 -8.97
N ASN A 156 4.65 -8.65 -8.96
CA ASN A 156 5.63 -9.18 -8.02
C ASN A 156 6.97 -8.41 -8.10
N GLY A 157 7.45 -7.94 -6.94
CA GLY A 157 8.70 -7.18 -6.84
C GLY A 157 8.67 -5.77 -7.43
N GLN A 158 7.52 -5.30 -7.92
CA GLN A 158 7.37 -3.94 -8.44
C GLN A 158 7.08 -2.93 -7.32
N VAL A 159 7.88 -1.86 -7.27
CA VAL A 159 7.76 -0.75 -6.32
C VAL A 159 7.90 0.58 -7.03
N LEU A 160 7.37 1.64 -6.42
CA LEU A 160 7.47 3.00 -6.94
C LEU A 160 8.64 3.73 -6.27
N THR A 161 9.47 4.41 -7.07
CA THR A 161 10.65 5.13 -6.59
C THR A 161 10.66 6.57 -7.08
N TYR A 162 11.26 7.47 -6.30
CA TYR A 162 11.57 8.84 -6.68
C TYR A 162 13.04 9.11 -6.41
N GLU A 163 13.77 9.62 -7.40
CA GLU A 163 15.23 9.84 -7.31
C GLU A 163 16.02 8.61 -6.78
N ASN A 164 15.62 7.41 -7.22
CA ASN A 164 16.16 6.11 -6.80
C ASN A 164 15.89 5.67 -5.35
N ALA A 165 15.15 6.44 -4.55
CA ALA A 165 14.65 6.02 -3.25
C ALA A 165 13.19 5.55 -3.35
N LEU A 166 12.73 4.68 -2.44
CA LEU A 166 11.32 4.29 -2.38
C LEU A 166 10.43 5.54 -2.17
N ALA A 167 9.38 5.66 -2.96
CA ALA A 167 8.46 6.79 -2.89
C ALA A 167 7.39 6.55 -1.80
N LYS A 168 7.09 7.56 -0.99
CA LYS A 168 5.87 7.60 -0.18
C LYS A 168 4.64 7.61 -1.10
N THR A 169 3.81 6.57 -1.04
CA THR A 169 2.72 6.30 -1.98
C THR A 169 1.33 6.35 -1.32
N PRO A 170 0.91 7.45 -0.69
CA PRO A 170 -0.38 7.53 0.00
C PRO A 170 -1.54 7.38 -1.00
N PHE A 171 -2.67 6.86 -0.53
CA PHE A 171 -3.87 6.67 -1.34
C PHE A 171 -5.13 6.84 -0.48
N CYS A 172 -6.23 7.25 -1.10
CA CYS A 172 -7.53 7.38 -0.45
C CYS A 172 -8.65 6.80 -1.33
N ARG A 173 -9.77 6.44 -0.71
CA ARG A 173 -10.93 5.88 -1.41
C ARG A 173 -11.56 6.88 -2.39
N LEU A 174 -11.79 8.09 -1.91
CA LEU A 174 -12.38 9.20 -2.67
C LEU A 174 -11.72 10.52 -2.26
N SER A 175 -11.29 11.31 -3.23
CA SER A 175 -10.91 12.70 -3.00
C SER A 175 -12.15 13.61 -2.93
N ASN A 176 -11.99 14.88 -2.59
CA ASN A 176 -13.08 15.85 -2.64
C ASN A 176 -13.34 16.40 -4.06
N GLY A 177 -12.65 15.89 -5.09
CA GLY A 177 -12.61 16.41 -6.45
C GLY A 177 -11.18 16.68 -6.94
N SER A 178 -10.21 16.74 -6.02
CA SER A 178 -8.78 16.77 -6.30
C SER A 178 -7.98 16.19 -5.14
N THR A 179 -6.78 15.72 -5.40
CA THR A 179 -5.82 15.31 -4.35
C THR A 179 -5.17 16.54 -3.72
N ARG A 180 -4.39 16.34 -2.65
CA ARG A 180 -3.74 17.40 -1.87
C ARG A 180 -2.28 17.64 -2.29
N ASP A 181 -1.78 18.86 -2.07
CA ASP A 181 -0.34 19.13 -2.12
C ASP A 181 0.33 18.53 -0.88
N GLY A 182 1.30 17.65 -1.08
CA GLY A 182 2.04 16.98 -0.02
C GLY A 182 2.75 17.96 0.92
N ARG A 183 3.15 19.13 0.45
CA ARG A 183 3.83 20.15 1.26
C ARG A 183 2.90 20.77 2.29
N GLU A 184 1.66 21.04 1.89
CA GLU A 184 0.65 21.57 2.80
C GLU A 184 0.14 20.49 3.76
N ALA A 185 -0.08 19.27 3.24
CA ALA A 185 -0.63 18.17 4.02
C ALA A 185 0.37 17.56 5.03
N LEU A 186 1.66 17.51 4.68
CA LEU A 186 2.72 16.89 5.49
C LEU A 186 3.66 17.92 6.13
N GLY A 187 3.60 19.19 5.73
CA GLY A 187 4.51 20.23 6.23
C GLY A 187 5.97 20.04 5.79
N SER A 188 6.22 19.33 4.67
CA SER A 188 7.56 18.99 4.19
C SER A 188 7.67 19.09 2.67
N GLU A 189 8.83 19.53 2.18
CA GLU A 189 9.22 19.57 0.76
C GLU A 189 9.79 18.24 0.24
N ASP A 190 9.95 17.23 1.10
CA ASP A 190 10.61 15.95 0.78
C ASP A 190 9.85 15.08 -0.25
N TYR A 191 8.60 15.44 -0.54
CA TYR A 191 7.70 14.68 -1.40
C TYR A 191 7.18 15.51 -2.59
N PRO A 192 8.06 16.03 -3.46
CA PRO A 192 7.69 16.96 -4.54
C PRO A 192 6.80 16.34 -5.63
N TYR A 193 6.70 15.01 -5.67
CA TYR A 193 5.82 14.27 -6.57
C TYR A 193 4.39 14.08 -6.02
N LEU A 194 4.13 14.41 -4.74
CA LEU A 194 2.77 14.42 -4.17
C LEU A 194 2.09 15.75 -4.46
N LYS A 195 1.60 15.90 -5.68
CA LYS A 195 0.94 17.12 -6.17
C LYS A 195 -0.58 17.01 -6.12
N ILE A 196 -1.24 18.17 -6.23
CA ILE A 196 -2.67 18.25 -6.53
C ILE A 196 -2.91 17.70 -7.94
N VAL A 197 -3.79 16.71 -8.03
CA VAL A 197 -4.25 16.07 -9.25
C VAL A 197 -5.78 16.13 -9.26
N ASP A 198 -6.35 16.57 -10.38
CA ASP A 198 -7.80 16.67 -10.54
C ASP A 198 -8.43 15.27 -10.58
N CYS A 199 -9.52 15.09 -9.84
CA CYS A 199 -10.28 13.85 -9.73
C CYS A 199 -11.78 14.14 -9.89
N PRO A 200 -12.22 14.72 -11.04
CA PRO A 200 -13.57 15.23 -11.20
C PRO A 200 -14.65 14.14 -11.07
N LEU A 201 -14.32 12.90 -11.43
CA LEU A 201 -15.24 11.75 -11.33
C LEU A 201 -15.54 11.37 -9.88
N ASP A 202 -14.67 11.72 -8.92
CA ASP A 202 -14.94 11.47 -7.50
C ASP A 202 -16.15 12.29 -7.02
N ILE A 203 -16.35 13.49 -7.59
CA ILE A 203 -17.47 14.38 -7.25
C ILE A 203 -18.82 13.72 -7.59
N GLU A 204 -18.85 12.86 -8.61
CA GLU A 204 -20.05 12.16 -9.07
C GLU A 204 -20.39 10.93 -8.21
N SER A 205 -19.49 10.51 -7.32
CA SER A 205 -19.75 9.39 -6.43
C SER A 205 -20.90 9.70 -5.47
N LYS A 206 -21.80 8.72 -5.27
CA LYS A 206 -22.89 8.84 -4.29
C LYS A 206 -22.37 8.91 -2.84
N GLU A 207 -21.16 8.40 -2.61
CA GLU A 207 -20.51 8.41 -1.30
C GLU A 207 -19.71 9.69 -1.05
N GLN A 208 -19.70 10.62 -2.02
CA GLN A 208 -18.87 11.81 -2.00
C GLN A 208 -19.18 12.75 -0.84
N ILE A 209 -20.44 12.83 -0.42
CA ILE A 209 -20.88 13.71 0.66
C ILE A 209 -21.45 12.86 1.79
N GLN A 210 -20.90 13.01 2.98
CA GLN A 210 -21.46 12.40 4.18
C GLN A 210 -21.73 13.48 5.22
N THR A 211 -22.85 13.34 5.94
CA THR A 211 -23.26 14.29 6.97
C THR A 211 -23.53 13.55 8.26
N ILE A 212 -22.91 14.03 9.35
CA ILE A 212 -23.26 13.63 10.70
C ILE A 212 -23.82 14.83 11.47
N THR A 213 -24.58 14.56 12.51
CA THR A 213 -25.07 15.59 13.44
C THR A 213 -24.70 15.18 14.85
N ILE A 214 -24.00 16.07 15.55
CA ILE A 214 -23.54 15.87 16.92
C ILE A 214 -24.09 16.98 17.82
N ASP A 215 -23.95 16.81 19.12
CA ASP A 215 -24.31 17.86 20.08
C ASP A 215 -23.51 19.13 19.82
N ASP A 216 -24.11 20.26 20.19
CA ASP A 216 -23.50 21.54 19.89
C ASP A 216 -22.14 21.70 20.58
N MET A 217 -21.17 22.24 19.84
CA MET A 217 -19.84 22.55 20.37
C MET A 217 -19.35 23.89 19.84
N ASP A 218 -18.48 24.54 20.63
CA ASP A 218 -17.70 25.68 20.18
C ASP A 218 -16.52 25.17 19.37
N ALA A 219 -16.75 24.95 18.07
CA ALA A 219 -15.73 24.54 17.13
C ALA A 219 -15.73 25.40 15.87
N GLU A 220 -14.54 25.71 15.38
CA GLU A 220 -14.33 26.56 14.21
C GLU A 220 -13.14 26.06 13.39
N VAL A 221 -13.33 25.95 12.07
CA VAL A 221 -12.23 25.67 11.15
C VAL A 221 -11.38 26.93 11.02
N THR A 222 -10.10 26.84 11.41
CA THR A 222 -9.18 27.98 11.43
C THR A 222 -8.16 27.96 10.29
N GLY A 223 -8.03 26.85 9.58
CA GLY A 223 -7.15 26.75 8.41
C GLY A 223 -7.49 25.56 7.52
N VAL A 224 -7.35 25.76 6.22
CA VAL A 224 -7.52 24.74 5.18
C VAL A 224 -6.33 24.78 4.23
N ASP A 225 -6.04 23.65 3.61
CA ASP A 225 -5.08 23.59 2.51
C ASP A 225 -5.73 24.03 1.18
N THR A 226 -4.93 24.08 0.12
CA THR A 226 -5.36 24.54 -1.21
C THR A 226 -6.48 23.65 -1.78
N ALA A 227 -6.48 22.35 -1.48
CA ALA A 227 -7.55 21.44 -1.90
C ALA A 227 -8.80 21.54 -1.02
N GLY A 228 -8.77 22.27 0.10
CA GLY A 228 -9.91 22.47 0.99
C GLY A 228 -10.07 21.41 2.09
N TYR A 229 -9.01 20.66 2.39
CA TYR A 229 -8.95 19.81 3.57
C TYR A 229 -8.53 20.64 4.79
N VAL A 230 -9.16 20.40 5.93
CA VAL A 230 -8.93 21.17 7.15
C VAL A 230 -7.55 20.83 7.72
N LEU A 231 -6.73 21.86 7.92
CA LEU A 231 -5.42 21.75 8.58
C LEU A 231 -5.54 22.00 10.09
N SER A 232 -6.41 22.91 10.52
CA SER A 232 -6.62 23.23 11.93
C SER A 232 -8.07 23.54 12.29
N VAL A 233 -8.46 23.07 13.47
CA VAL A 233 -9.76 23.32 14.10
C VAL A 233 -9.53 23.82 15.51
N ARG A 234 -10.12 24.97 15.85
CA ARG A 234 -10.26 25.41 17.24
C ARG A 234 -11.46 24.70 17.87
N VAL A 235 -11.29 24.08 19.03
CA VAL A 235 -12.36 23.50 19.85
C VAL A 235 -12.27 24.09 21.25
N GLY A 236 -13.19 24.98 21.59
CA GLY A 236 -13.10 25.81 22.78
C GLY A 236 -11.82 26.66 22.77
N ASN A 237 -10.89 26.36 23.68
CA ASN A 237 -9.59 27.03 23.81
C ASN A 237 -8.44 26.26 23.15
N ASP A 238 -8.67 24.99 22.77
CA ASP A 238 -7.64 24.12 22.21
C ASP A 238 -7.67 24.17 20.68
N THR A 239 -6.56 23.82 20.05
CA THR A 239 -6.46 23.68 18.59
C THR A 239 -5.96 22.28 18.27
N VAL A 240 -6.71 21.58 17.42
CA VAL A 240 -6.39 20.24 16.93
C VAL A 240 -6.23 20.26 15.41
N SER A 241 -5.57 19.25 14.85
CA SER A 241 -5.50 19.10 13.41
C SER A 241 -6.84 18.62 12.82
N GLY A 242 -7.07 18.84 11.53
CA GLY A 242 -8.26 18.30 10.86
C GLY A 242 -8.29 16.77 10.81
N GLU A 243 -7.14 16.10 10.72
CA GLU A 243 -7.06 14.62 10.76
C GLU A 243 -7.34 14.05 12.15
N GLU A 244 -6.87 14.73 13.20
CA GLU A 244 -7.19 14.37 14.59
C GLU A 244 -8.70 14.54 14.85
N PHE A 245 -9.27 15.68 14.44
CA PHE A 245 -10.71 15.91 14.53
C PHE A 245 -11.50 14.85 13.76
N ARG A 246 -11.09 14.55 12.53
CA ARG A 246 -11.68 13.49 11.71
C ARG A 246 -11.65 12.14 12.43
N THR A 247 -10.53 11.78 13.05
CA THR A 247 -10.36 10.50 13.75
C THR A 247 -11.27 10.41 14.97
N ASN A 248 -11.29 11.46 15.81
CA ASN A 248 -12.06 11.51 17.05
C ASN A 248 -13.58 11.47 16.82
N TYR A 249 -14.06 12.03 15.72
CA TYR A 249 -15.48 12.06 15.36
C TYR A 249 -15.86 11.07 14.25
N HIS A 250 -14.93 10.18 13.87
CA HIS A 250 -15.12 9.16 12.82
C HIS A 250 -15.66 9.74 11.50
N LEU A 251 -15.14 10.90 11.10
CA LEU A 251 -15.50 11.56 9.85
C LEU A 251 -14.86 10.84 8.65
N ALA A 252 -15.55 10.87 7.51
CA ALA A 252 -15.09 10.24 6.28
C ALA A 252 -13.74 10.82 5.79
N SER A 253 -13.55 12.13 5.93
CA SER A 253 -12.34 12.87 5.53
C SER A 253 -12.13 14.08 6.44
N SER A 254 -10.96 14.71 6.34
CA SER A 254 -10.68 16.02 6.95
C SER A 254 -11.17 17.19 6.06
N CYS A 255 -11.79 16.94 4.91
CA CYS A 255 -12.46 17.97 4.13
C CYS A 255 -13.91 18.12 4.63
N PHE A 256 -14.11 18.94 5.65
CA PHE A 256 -15.43 19.16 6.24
C PHE A 256 -15.76 20.63 6.51
N SER A 257 -17.05 20.88 6.71
CA SER A 257 -17.59 22.17 7.11
C SER A 257 -18.60 22.01 8.25
N PHE A 258 -18.66 23.02 9.11
CA PHE A 258 -19.60 23.10 10.23
C PHE A 258 -20.82 23.94 9.89
N GLN A 259 -21.98 23.49 10.36
CA GLN A 259 -23.23 24.24 10.29
C GLN A 259 -24.08 24.02 11.54
N LYS A 260 -24.44 25.11 12.22
CA LYS A 260 -25.42 25.05 13.31
C LYS A 260 -26.81 24.73 12.74
N TYR A 261 -27.48 23.72 13.28
CA TYR A 261 -28.81 23.29 12.86
C TYR A 261 -29.58 22.77 14.06
N ASP A 262 -30.71 23.40 14.40
CA ASP A 262 -31.62 22.97 15.47
C ASP A 262 -30.93 22.72 16.83
N GLY A 263 -30.07 23.67 17.25
CA GLY A 263 -29.32 23.56 18.50
C GLY A 263 -28.26 22.45 18.50
N LYS A 264 -27.89 21.93 17.33
CA LYS A 264 -26.85 20.91 17.12
C LYS A 264 -25.80 21.40 16.12
N LEU A 265 -24.68 20.68 16.06
CA LEU A 265 -23.65 20.88 15.05
C LEU A 265 -23.78 19.82 13.94
N ARG A 266 -24.11 20.27 12.73
CA ARG A 266 -24.08 19.46 11.51
C ARG A 266 -22.69 19.56 10.89
N ILE A 267 -22.07 18.42 10.64
CA ILE A 267 -20.75 18.31 10.01
C ILE A 267 -20.93 17.63 8.66
N THR A 268 -20.61 18.34 7.59
CA THR A 268 -20.65 17.81 6.23
C THR A 268 -19.23 17.58 5.74
N THR A 269 -18.91 16.35 5.37
CA THR A 269 -17.62 15.92 4.84
C THR A 269 -17.70 15.69 3.33
N ARG A 270 -16.57 15.83 2.64
CA ARG A 270 -16.40 15.53 1.21
C ARG A 270 -15.23 14.56 0.98
N GLY A 271 -15.44 13.56 0.15
CA GLY A 271 -14.48 12.48 -0.07
C GLY A 271 -14.36 11.51 1.12
N ILE A 272 -13.53 10.49 0.96
CA ILE A 272 -13.28 9.44 1.94
C ILE A 272 -11.78 9.13 1.97
N GLY A 273 -11.14 9.43 3.10
CA GLY A 273 -9.70 9.31 3.26
C GLY A 273 -9.01 10.66 3.47
N HIS A 274 -7.68 10.62 3.52
CA HIS A 274 -6.84 11.80 3.77
C HIS A 274 -6.62 12.67 2.54
N GLY A 275 -7.03 12.22 1.33
CA GLY A 275 -6.96 13.02 0.09
C GLY A 275 -5.58 13.19 -0.56
N LEU A 276 -4.57 12.43 -0.14
CA LEU A 276 -3.18 12.61 -0.58
C LEU A 276 -2.76 11.47 -1.52
N GLY A 277 -1.99 11.77 -2.57
CA GLY A 277 -1.54 10.78 -3.54
C GLY A 277 -2.67 10.27 -4.43
N LEU A 278 -2.94 8.96 -4.45
CA LEU A 278 -3.87 8.37 -5.40
C LEU A 278 -5.33 8.33 -4.91
N SER A 279 -6.28 8.73 -5.77
CA SER A 279 -7.70 8.42 -5.58
C SER A 279 -8.03 7.05 -6.19
N GLN A 280 -8.46 6.10 -5.36
CA GLN A 280 -8.81 4.74 -5.80
C GLN A 280 -10.00 4.75 -6.76
N TYR A 281 -10.99 5.61 -6.51
CA TYR A 281 -12.16 5.72 -7.39
C TYR A 281 -11.76 6.23 -8.78
N THR A 282 -11.01 7.32 -8.86
CA THR A 282 -10.53 7.86 -10.14
C THR A 282 -9.60 6.87 -10.84
N ALA A 283 -8.68 6.20 -10.13
CA ALA A 283 -7.84 5.14 -10.70
C ALA A 283 -8.68 4.01 -11.32
N ASN A 284 -9.78 3.62 -10.67
CA ASN A 284 -10.70 2.63 -11.21
C ASN A 284 -11.48 3.13 -12.44
N GLN A 285 -11.84 4.42 -12.49
CA GLN A 285 -12.45 4.98 -13.71
C GLN A 285 -11.44 5.02 -14.87
N MET A 286 -10.20 5.44 -14.62
CA MET A 286 -9.12 5.38 -15.61
C MET A 286 -8.93 3.96 -16.14
N ALA A 287 -8.90 2.96 -15.26
CA ALA A 287 -8.80 1.56 -15.65
C ALA A 287 -9.99 1.09 -16.51
N LYS A 288 -11.22 1.52 -16.21
CA LYS A 288 -12.40 1.24 -17.07
C LYS A 288 -12.30 1.88 -18.45
N GLU A 289 -11.60 3.01 -18.56
CA GLU A 289 -11.28 3.67 -19.82
C GLU A 289 -10.10 3.01 -20.56
N GLY A 290 -9.55 1.92 -20.01
CA GLY A 290 -8.47 1.14 -20.63
C GLY A 290 -7.07 1.67 -20.31
N LYS A 291 -6.92 2.54 -19.31
CA LYS A 291 -5.60 2.98 -18.83
C LYS A 291 -4.88 1.85 -18.13
N SER A 292 -3.61 1.69 -18.46
CA SER A 292 -2.67 0.79 -17.78
C SER A 292 -2.32 1.28 -16.38
N MET A 293 -1.84 0.37 -15.52
CA MET A 293 -1.27 0.69 -14.21
C MET A 293 -0.20 1.79 -14.31
N GLU A 294 0.70 1.73 -15.29
CA GLU A 294 1.77 2.72 -15.47
C GLU A 294 1.22 4.11 -15.79
N GLU A 295 0.18 4.20 -16.61
CA GLU A 295 -0.51 5.46 -16.90
C GLU A 295 -1.21 6.01 -15.64
N ILE A 296 -1.83 5.14 -14.84
CA ILE A 296 -2.47 5.53 -13.57
C ILE A 296 -1.43 6.05 -12.57
N LEU A 297 -0.32 5.32 -12.39
CA LEU A 297 0.78 5.72 -11.50
C LEU A 297 1.39 7.05 -11.94
N THR A 298 1.65 7.21 -13.24
CA THR A 298 2.23 8.45 -13.79
C THR A 298 1.29 9.64 -13.59
N HIS A 299 -0.02 9.42 -13.66
CA HIS A 299 -1.01 10.48 -13.45
C HIS A 299 -1.01 11.00 -11.99
N PHE A 300 -0.89 10.11 -11.00
CA PHE A 300 -0.96 10.47 -9.59
C PHE A 300 0.39 10.78 -8.93
N PHE A 301 1.48 10.22 -9.46
CA PHE A 301 2.83 10.31 -8.90
C PHE A 301 3.82 10.71 -9.99
N GLU A 302 3.55 11.83 -10.67
CA GLU A 302 4.38 12.35 -11.75
C GLU A 302 5.86 12.48 -11.30
N GLY A 303 6.78 11.96 -12.12
CA GLY A 303 8.21 11.97 -11.84
C GLY A 303 8.72 10.79 -11.02
N THR A 304 7.84 9.88 -10.61
CA THR A 304 8.24 8.58 -10.05
C THR A 304 8.49 7.54 -11.12
N GLU A 305 9.26 6.50 -10.77
CA GLU A 305 9.63 5.39 -11.64
C GLU A 305 9.19 4.06 -11.03
N LEU A 306 8.55 3.23 -11.84
CA LEU A 306 8.27 1.84 -11.49
C LEU A 306 9.57 1.02 -11.63
N LYS A 307 9.98 0.34 -10.56
CA LYS A 307 11.17 -0.53 -10.56
C LYS A 307 10.82 -1.94 -10.16
N GLU A 308 11.47 -2.90 -10.82
CA GLU A 308 11.39 -4.33 -10.50
C GLU A 308 12.63 -4.77 -9.72
N GLY A 309 12.49 -5.82 -8.92
CA GLY A 309 13.64 -6.54 -8.36
C GLY A 309 14.42 -5.76 -7.31
N VAL A 310 13.80 -4.77 -6.65
CA VAL A 310 14.35 -4.23 -5.41
C VAL A 310 14.35 -5.38 -4.41
N GLU A 311 15.54 -5.85 -4.01
CA GLU A 311 15.68 -6.82 -2.93
C GLU A 311 15.06 -6.20 -1.68
N ILE A 312 13.82 -6.61 -1.38
CA ILE A 312 13.17 -6.34 -0.11
C ILE A 312 14.11 -6.98 0.91
N VAL A 313 14.87 -6.14 1.63
CA VAL A 313 15.93 -6.50 2.57
C VAL A 313 17.33 -6.75 1.95
N GLN A 314 17.97 -5.69 1.45
CA GLN A 314 19.39 -5.41 1.76
C GLN A 314 19.63 -3.89 1.84
N VAL A 315 19.17 -3.27 2.92
CA VAL A 315 19.83 -2.07 3.46
C VAL A 315 20.84 -2.57 4.48
N GLU A 316 21.92 -3.20 4.01
CA GLU A 316 23.12 -3.30 4.85
C GLU A 316 23.73 -1.90 4.95
N GLY A 317 23.94 -1.46 6.19
CA GLY A 317 24.41 -0.12 6.51
C GLY A 317 25.69 0.23 5.77
N GLY A 318 25.62 1.25 4.93
CA GLY A 318 26.78 2.02 4.50
C GLY A 318 27.32 2.83 5.68
N ALA A 319 28.00 2.17 6.61
CA ALA A 319 28.99 2.81 7.45
C ALA A 319 30.21 3.03 6.55
N GLY A 320 30.48 4.30 6.21
CA GLY A 320 31.64 4.69 5.42
C GLY A 320 32.95 4.24 6.08
N GLU A 321 33.85 3.72 5.25
CA GLU A 321 35.30 3.79 5.47
C GLU A 321 35.84 5.15 4.98
#